data_AF-A0A2R6IU08-F1
#
_entry.id   AF-A0A2R6IU08-F1
#
_cell.length_a   1.000
_cell.length_b   1.000
_cell.length_c   1.000
_cell.angle_alpha   90.00
_cell.angle_beta   90.00
_cell.angle_gamma   90.00
#
_symmetry.space_group_name_H-M   'P 1'
#
loop_
_entity.id
_entity.type
_entity.pdbx_description
1 polymer ?
#
loop_
_entity_poly.entity_id
_entity_poly.type
_entity_poly.pdbx_seq_one_letter_code
_entity_poly.pdbx_strand_id
1 'polypeptide(L)'
;MRSHRSTAAVRAAAVAVGTVLAATGVAAAHVEYVTDTSERGDPVAFMRAALSEPAVLVALGGGGVVLLGTMAAYLRLRPVRSDARAFRRALADYTDLLPWLLRLAIGLPMLGAGFAGYLFTPLLTNADTVVPIRLFGVAVGFLLLFGLATRLVAGLTVLSYLVLLPSHPQLFFAFEYLAGLLAIVLVGGGRPSADHVIARMAANEETLYSRFDPFYRRIAVPVGERIDPYRKFVPTVLRVGMGIVFAYLAFAEKLLAPAQALAVVEKYGLSTVVPVPPELWVLGASLTELFLGVLLVLGFFTRASSAAAFVVFTTTLFGLADDPVLAHISLFGLVSALLVTGAGPMAVDTAVFRAPNEMGTPETGGEAVGGTTPSGDTGTAADADR
;
A
#
# COMPACT_ATOMS: atom_id res chain seq x y z
N MET A 1 19.63 24.95 8.36
CA MET A 1 19.27 23.55 8.00
C MET A 1 17.77 23.23 7.99
N ARG A 2 16.88 23.98 8.67
CA ARG A 2 15.42 23.72 8.62
C ARG A 2 14.71 24.19 7.33
N SER A 3 15.16 25.30 6.70
CA SER A 3 14.50 25.82 5.49
C SER A 3 14.75 24.98 4.23
N HIS A 4 15.91 24.34 4.10
CA HIS A 4 16.21 23.48 2.94
C HIS A 4 15.33 22.22 2.87
N ARG A 5 14.86 21.70 4.02
CA ARG A 5 14.00 20.49 4.05
C ARG A 5 12.56 20.81 3.68
N SER A 6 12.02 21.97 4.04
CA SER A 6 10.66 22.38 3.65
C SER A 6 10.59 22.68 2.15
N THR A 7 11.62 23.31 1.58
CA THR A 7 11.67 23.58 0.13
C THR A 7 11.78 22.32 -0.71
N ALA A 8 12.45 21.27 -0.21
CA ALA A 8 12.54 19.99 -0.90
C ALA A 8 11.21 19.23 -0.89
N ALA A 9 10.50 19.23 0.25
CA ALA A 9 9.18 18.61 0.36
C ALA A 9 8.12 19.32 -0.49
N VAL A 10 8.14 20.66 -0.52
CA VAL A 10 7.23 21.47 -1.36
C VAL A 10 7.52 21.25 -2.85
N ARG A 11 8.80 21.16 -3.25
CA ARG A 11 9.16 20.85 -4.64
C ARG A 11 8.78 19.43 -5.04
N ALA A 12 8.97 18.45 -4.17
CA ALA A 12 8.55 17.07 -4.43
C ALA A 12 7.02 16.95 -4.55
N ALA A 13 6.28 17.65 -3.69
CA ALA A 13 4.82 17.73 -3.78
C ALA A 13 4.36 18.46 -5.05
N ALA A 14 5.01 19.56 -5.43
CA ALA A 14 4.70 20.28 -6.66
C ALA A 14 5.03 19.47 -7.93
N VAL A 15 6.12 18.70 -7.92
CA VAL A 15 6.45 17.77 -9.00
C VAL A 15 5.42 16.66 -9.05
N ALA A 16 5.08 16.02 -7.92
CA ALA A 16 4.05 14.97 -7.87
C ALA A 16 2.67 15.47 -8.34
N VAL A 17 2.26 16.67 -7.92
CA VAL A 17 1.03 17.33 -8.41
C VAL A 17 1.14 17.63 -9.90
N GLY A 18 2.30 18.09 -10.38
CA GLY A 18 2.56 18.32 -11.81
C GLY A 18 2.47 17.05 -12.65
N THR A 19 2.99 15.92 -12.16
CA THR A 19 2.86 14.62 -12.83
C THR A 19 1.43 14.09 -12.80
N VAL A 20 0.71 14.27 -11.70
CA VAL A 20 -0.72 13.92 -11.57
C VAL A 20 -1.58 14.73 -12.54
N LEU A 21 -1.29 16.02 -12.71
CA LEU A 21 -2.00 16.88 -13.67
C LEU A 21 -1.62 16.59 -15.13
N ALA A 22 -0.41 16.13 -15.41
CA ALA A 22 0.01 15.75 -16.76
C ALA A 22 -0.64 14.43 -17.24
N ALA A 23 -1.21 13.63 -16.34
CA ALA A 23 -1.85 12.36 -16.65
C ALA A 23 -3.36 12.46 -16.94
N THR A 24 -3.94 13.65 -17.10
CA THR A 24 -5.40 13.82 -17.31
C THR A 24 -5.96 13.12 -18.55
N GLY A 25 -5.16 12.90 -19.59
CA GLY A 25 -5.56 12.15 -20.79
C GLY A 25 -5.75 10.63 -20.55
N VAL A 26 -5.23 10.11 -19.45
CA VAL A 26 -5.18 8.69 -19.12
C VAL A 26 -6.50 8.19 -18.53
N ALA A 27 -7.29 9.09 -17.93
CA ALA A 27 -8.51 8.78 -17.20
C ALA A 27 -9.55 7.94 -17.97
N ALA A 28 -9.78 8.22 -19.26
CA ALA A 28 -10.83 7.52 -20.01
C ALA A 28 -10.51 6.08 -20.35
N ALA A 29 -9.23 5.70 -20.42
CA ALA A 29 -8.87 4.33 -20.76
C ALA A 29 -9.26 3.36 -19.63
N HIS A 30 -9.20 3.78 -18.36
CA HIS A 30 -9.46 2.88 -17.22
C HIS A 30 -10.92 2.54 -17.01
N VAL A 31 -11.83 3.50 -17.22
CA VAL A 31 -13.27 3.27 -17.03
C VAL A 31 -13.90 2.53 -18.23
N GLU A 32 -13.19 2.41 -19.35
CA GLU A 32 -13.61 1.63 -20.54
C GLU A 32 -13.79 0.12 -20.22
N TYR A 33 -13.22 -0.37 -19.12
CA TYR A 33 -13.44 -1.75 -18.66
C TYR A 33 -14.72 -1.92 -17.82
N VAL A 34 -15.28 -0.85 -17.26
CA VAL A 34 -16.45 -0.89 -16.36
C VAL A 34 -17.73 -0.42 -17.06
N THR A 35 -17.62 0.51 -18.01
CA THR A 35 -18.77 1.09 -18.73
C THR A 35 -18.51 1.23 -20.22
N ASP A 36 -19.54 1.04 -21.05
CA ASP A 36 -19.48 1.18 -22.51
C ASP A 36 -19.40 2.65 -22.99
N THR A 37 -19.39 3.62 -22.06
CA THR A 37 -19.37 5.05 -22.39
C THR A 37 -17.93 5.55 -22.57
N SER A 38 -17.57 5.86 -23.81
CA SER A 38 -16.25 6.44 -24.15
C SER A 38 -16.19 7.97 -23.95
N GLU A 39 -17.34 8.62 -23.75
CA GLU A 39 -17.40 10.06 -23.48
C GLU A 39 -17.06 10.39 -22.02
N ARG A 40 -16.10 11.30 -21.79
CA ARG A 40 -15.73 11.77 -20.44
C ARG A 40 -16.79 12.70 -19.82
N GLY A 41 -17.55 13.42 -20.65
CA GLY A 41 -18.39 14.55 -20.22
C GLY A 41 -17.59 15.80 -19.89
N ASP A 42 -18.28 16.92 -19.63
CA ASP A 42 -17.66 18.20 -19.22
C ASP A 42 -17.60 18.30 -17.67
N PRO A 43 -16.40 18.25 -17.05
CA PRO A 43 -16.23 18.40 -15.61
C PRO A 43 -16.82 19.68 -15.04
N VAL A 44 -16.72 20.80 -15.76
CA VAL A 44 -17.18 22.11 -15.26
C VAL A 44 -18.71 22.16 -15.27
N ALA A 45 -19.34 21.67 -16.34
CA ALA A 45 -20.79 21.56 -16.40
C ALA A 45 -21.33 20.62 -15.32
N PHE A 46 -20.69 19.46 -15.11
CA PHE A 46 -21.05 18.52 -14.05
C PHE A 46 -20.96 19.16 -12.66
N MET A 47 -19.82 19.79 -12.33
CA MET A 47 -19.65 20.46 -11.04
C MET A 47 -20.67 21.59 -10.85
N ARG A 48 -20.97 22.36 -11.89
CA ARG A 48 -21.98 23.42 -11.83
C ARG A 48 -23.37 22.84 -11.57
N ALA A 49 -23.76 21.79 -12.29
CA ALA A 49 -25.06 21.14 -12.12
C ALA A 49 -25.19 20.58 -10.70
N ALA A 50 -24.21 19.80 -10.26
CA ALA A 50 -24.23 19.17 -8.95
C ALA A 50 -24.22 20.18 -7.79
N LEU A 51 -23.42 21.26 -7.88
CA LEU A 51 -23.37 22.29 -6.84
C LEU A 51 -24.54 23.29 -6.90
N SER A 52 -25.33 23.28 -7.97
CA SER A 52 -26.57 24.06 -8.03
C SER A 52 -27.73 23.37 -7.30
N GLU A 53 -27.58 22.07 -7.03
CA GLU A 53 -28.61 21.26 -6.38
C GLU A 53 -28.53 21.39 -4.84
N PRO A 54 -29.55 21.95 -4.17
CA PRO A 54 -29.49 22.19 -2.73
C PRO A 54 -29.30 20.92 -1.90
N ALA A 55 -29.90 19.81 -2.33
CA ALA A 55 -29.77 18.52 -1.67
C ALA A 55 -28.31 18.03 -1.64
N VAL A 56 -27.58 18.24 -2.74
CA VAL A 56 -26.15 17.87 -2.84
C VAL A 56 -25.32 18.72 -1.87
N LEU A 57 -25.54 20.04 -1.85
CA LEU A 57 -24.82 20.95 -0.95
C LEU A 57 -25.08 20.63 0.52
N VAL A 58 -26.34 20.38 0.90
CA VAL A 58 -26.72 20.04 2.28
C VAL A 58 -26.11 18.71 2.68
N ALA A 59 -26.15 17.70 1.82
CA ALA A 59 -25.60 16.38 2.11
C ALA A 59 -24.07 16.42 2.27
N LEU A 60 -23.36 17.05 1.33
CA LEU A 60 -21.89 17.14 1.38
C LEU A 60 -21.42 18.04 2.52
N GLY A 61 -22.02 19.23 2.67
CA GLY A 61 -21.68 20.18 3.73
C GLY A 61 -22.02 19.64 5.11
N GLY A 62 -23.23 19.11 5.28
CA GLY A 62 -23.67 18.49 6.53
C GLY A 62 -22.84 17.27 6.90
N GLY A 63 -22.59 16.36 5.95
CA GLY A 63 -21.73 15.20 6.13
C GLY A 63 -20.31 15.59 6.53
N GLY A 64 -19.72 16.59 5.86
CA GLY A 64 -18.41 17.14 6.20
C GLY A 64 -18.35 17.71 7.62
N VAL A 65 -19.34 18.51 8.02
CA VAL A 65 -19.44 19.07 9.38
C VAL A 65 -19.56 17.96 10.44
N VAL A 66 -20.41 16.96 10.20
CA VAL A 66 -20.57 15.81 11.10
C VAL A 66 -19.29 15.00 11.21
N LEU A 67 -18.61 14.74 10.10
CA LEU A 67 -17.33 14.02 10.07
C LEU A 67 -16.25 14.76 10.87
N LEU A 68 -16.03 16.04 10.56
CA LEU A 68 -15.05 16.88 11.25
C LEU A 68 -15.39 17.04 12.73
N GLY A 69 -16.68 17.23 13.06
CA GLY A 69 -17.18 17.28 14.42
C GLY A 69 -16.92 15.98 15.19
N THR A 70 -17.13 14.84 14.54
CA THR A 70 -16.85 13.51 15.12
C THR A 70 -15.35 13.31 15.34
N MET A 71 -14.50 13.70 14.39
CA MET A 71 -13.04 13.66 14.55
C MET A 71 -12.58 14.57 15.70
N ALA A 72 -13.10 15.79 15.79
CA ALA A 72 -12.80 16.72 16.87
C ALA A 72 -13.27 16.21 18.24
N ALA A 73 -14.49 15.67 18.32
CA ALA A 73 -15.03 15.03 19.51
C ALA A 73 -14.18 13.83 19.92
N TYR A 74 -13.77 12.98 18.97
CA TYR A 74 -12.86 11.87 19.23
C TYR A 74 -11.54 12.35 19.79
N LEU A 75 -10.92 13.40 19.22
CA LEU A 75 -9.65 13.95 19.73
C LEU A 75 -9.76 14.50 21.16
N ARG A 76 -10.91 15.11 21.48
CA ARG A 76 -11.20 15.72 22.78
C ARG A 76 -11.51 14.68 23.85
N LEU A 77 -12.44 13.77 23.56
CA LEU A 77 -12.97 12.79 24.52
C LEU A 77 -12.12 11.52 24.57
N ARG A 78 -11.58 11.10 23.42
CA ARG A 78 -10.83 9.86 23.20
C ARG A 78 -11.46 8.65 23.94
N PRO A 79 -12.72 8.30 23.62
CA PRO A 79 -13.51 7.35 24.41
C PRO A 79 -12.96 5.91 24.38
N VAL A 80 -12.34 5.49 23.27
CA VAL A 80 -11.90 4.09 23.03
C VAL A 80 -10.38 3.91 23.12
N ARG A 81 -9.73 4.61 24.07
CA ARG A 81 -8.25 4.55 24.23
C ARG A 81 -7.74 3.16 24.58
N SER A 82 -8.46 2.43 25.43
CA SER A 82 -8.09 1.07 25.85
C SER A 82 -8.11 0.11 24.68
N ASP A 83 -9.20 0.12 23.92
CA ASP A 83 -9.40 -0.78 22.78
C ASP A 83 -8.40 -0.49 21.68
N ALA A 84 -8.15 0.79 21.38
CA ALA A 84 -7.13 1.20 20.43
C ALA A 84 -5.70 0.80 20.85
N ARG A 85 -5.41 0.65 22.15
CA ARG A 85 -4.13 0.09 22.63
C ARG A 85 -4.10 -1.42 22.50
N ALA A 86 -5.17 -2.12 22.89
CA ALA A 86 -5.27 -3.57 22.75
C ALA A 86 -5.14 -4.00 21.28
N PHE A 87 -5.86 -3.33 20.38
CA PHE A 87 -5.79 -3.53 18.94
C PHE A 87 -4.38 -3.33 18.38
N ARG A 88 -3.69 -2.25 18.77
CA ARG A 88 -2.31 -2.00 18.32
C ARG A 88 -1.33 -3.07 18.79
N ARG A 89 -1.49 -3.58 20.02
CA ARG A 89 -0.65 -4.67 20.53
C ARG A 89 -0.87 -5.95 19.73
N ALA A 90 -2.13 -6.33 19.52
CA ALA A 90 -2.47 -7.50 18.71
C ALA A 90 -1.90 -7.38 17.28
N LEU A 91 -1.92 -6.19 16.69
CA LEU A 91 -1.35 -5.98 15.36
C LEU A 91 0.19 -5.97 15.32
N ALA A 92 0.85 -5.62 16.43
CA ALA A 92 2.31 -5.65 16.50
C ALA A 92 2.86 -7.08 16.37
N ASP A 93 2.09 -8.09 16.80
CA ASP A 93 2.44 -9.50 16.70
C ASP A 93 2.54 -9.98 15.24
N TYR A 94 1.94 -9.25 14.28
CA TYR A 94 2.02 -9.57 12.84
C TYR A 94 3.17 -8.88 12.10
N THR A 95 4.02 -8.12 12.80
CA THR A 95 5.12 -7.36 12.16
C THR A 95 6.17 -8.25 11.50
N ASP A 96 6.33 -9.48 11.96
CA ASP A 96 7.24 -10.47 11.37
C ASP A 96 6.69 -11.08 10.07
N LEU A 97 5.36 -11.11 9.92
CA LEU A 97 4.64 -11.54 8.72
C LEU A 97 4.47 -10.42 7.67
N LEU A 98 4.75 -9.17 8.02
CA LEU A 98 4.70 -8.03 7.09
C LEU A 98 5.42 -8.27 5.74
N PRO A 99 6.65 -8.82 5.69
CA PRO A 99 7.34 -9.12 4.44
C PRO A 99 6.55 -10.11 3.57
N TRP A 100 5.93 -11.11 4.19
CA TRP A 100 5.12 -12.10 3.51
C TRP A 100 3.81 -11.51 3.00
N LEU A 101 3.12 -10.72 3.82
CA LEU A 101 1.91 -9.99 3.43
C LEU A 101 2.14 -9.11 2.20
N LEU A 102 3.23 -8.33 2.18
CA LEU A 102 3.56 -7.46 1.04
C LEU A 102 3.86 -8.28 -0.23
N ARG A 103 4.57 -9.40 -0.10
CA ARG A 103 4.86 -10.31 -1.23
C ARG A 103 3.59 -10.97 -1.75
N LEU A 104 2.64 -11.34 -0.90
CA LEU A 104 1.33 -11.84 -1.34
C LEU A 104 0.54 -10.75 -2.06
N ALA A 105 0.47 -9.54 -1.48
CA ALA A 105 -0.27 -8.41 -2.00
C ALA A 105 0.15 -8.01 -3.42
N ILE A 106 1.45 -8.11 -3.72
CA ILE A 106 1.99 -7.74 -5.03
C ILE A 106 2.20 -8.95 -5.94
N GLY A 107 2.70 -10.06 -5.40
CA GLY A 107 3.05 -11.25 -6.16
C GLY A 107 1.84 -11.98 -6.76
N LEU A 108 0.72 -12.07 -6.01
CA LEU A 108 -0.50 -12.73 -6.51
C LEU A 108 -1.10 -11.97 -7.71
N PRO A 109 -1.32 -10.64 -7.63
CA PRO A 109 -1.79 -9.88 -8.79
C PRO A 109 -0.80 -9.91 -9.95
N MET A 110 0.51 -9.87 -9.72
CA MET A 110 1.49 -9.96 -10.81
C MET A 110 1.45 -11.29 -11.56
N LEU A 111 1.32 -12.39 -10.82
CA LEU A 111 1.14 -13.70 -11.40
C LEU A 111 -0.16 -13.75 -12.23
N GLY A 112 -1.26 -13.25 -11.67
CA GLY A 112 -2.56 -13.16 -12.34
C GLY A 112 -2.52 -12.30 -13.63
N ALA A 113 -1.92 -11.11 -13.55
CA ALA A 113 -1.73 -10.19 -14.68
C ALA A 113 -0.92 -10.83 -15.80
N GLY A 114 0.15 -11.56 -15.46
CA GLY A 114 0.95 -12.32 -16.43
C GLY A 114 0.13 -13.35 -17.20
N PHE A 115 -0.78 -14.08 -16.54
CA PHE A 115 -1.68 -15.02 -17.20
C PHE A 115 -2.81 -14.35 -17.98
N ALA A 116 -3.32 -13.22 -17.48
CA ALA A 116 -4.35 -12.43 -18.14
C ALA A 116 -3.82 -11.61 -19.33
N GLY A 117 -2.50 -11.48 -19.47
CA GLY A 117 -1.86 -10.85 -20.63
C GLY A 117 -1.74 -9.32 -20.55
N TYR A 118 -1.78 -8.75 -19.34
CA TYR A 118 -1.60 -7.31 -19.11
C TYR A 118 -0.47 -7.03 -18.10
N LEU A 119 0.08 -5.81 -18.14
CA LEU A 119 1.24 -5.41 -17.35
C LEU A 119 0.85 -4.33 -16.33
N PHE A 120 0.76 -4.71 -15.05
CA PHE A 120 0.29 -3.90 -13.91
C PHE A 120 -1.18 -3.47 -13.98
N THR A 121 -1.61 -2.91 -15.10
CA THR A 121 -2.98 -2.45 -15.37
C THR A 121 -3.53 -3.17 -16.61
N PRO A 122 -4.85 -3.49 -16.66
CA PRO A 122 -5.49 -4.05 -17.84
C PRO A 122 -5.35 -3.21 -19.12
N LEU A 123 -5.00 -1.92 -18.96
CA LEU A 123 -4.83 -0.95 -20.05
C LEU A 123 -3.50 -1.06 -20.80
N LEU A 124 -2.60 -1.93 -20.35
CA LEU A 124 -1.32 -2.15 -21.00
C LEU A 124 -1.15 -3.63 -21.32
N THR A 125 -1.39 -3.97 -22.58
CA THR A 125 -1.43 -5.35 -23.09
C THR A 125 -0.23 -5.66 -23.98
N ASN A 126 -0.13 -6.90 -24.47
CA ASN A 126 0.96 -7.31 -25.37
C ASN A 126 0.97 -6.53 -26.69
N ALA A 127 -0.12 -5.89 -27.07
CA ALA A 127 -0.17 -5.04 -28.26
C ALA A 127 0.58 -3.70 -28.06
N ASP A 128 0.71 -3.26 -26.80
CA ASP A 128 1.19 -1.93 -26.45
C ASP A 128 2.67 -1.89 -26.09
N THR A 129 3.28 -3.05 -25.85
CA THR A 129 4.67 -3.15 -25.38
C THR A 129 5.40 -4.37 -25.93
N VAL A 130 6.72 -4.22 -26.10
CA VAL A 130 7.63 -5.32 -26.49
C VAL A 130 7.98 -6.23 -25.31
N VAL A 131 7.61 -5.86 -24.09
CA VAL A 131 7.86 -6.68 -22.90
C VAL A 131 7.09 -7.99 -23.03
N PRO A 132 7.71 -9.17 -22.85
CA PRO A 132 7.00 -10.43 -22.84
C PRO A 132 6.18 -10.55 -21.54
N ILE A 133 4.98 -9.96 -21.53
CA ILE A 133 4.17 -9.74 -20.32
C ILE A 133 3.97 -11.01 -19.51
N ARG A 134 3.63 -12.12 -20.19
CA ARG A 134 3.41 -13.40 -19.51
C ARG A 134 4.66 -13.89 -18.80
N LEU A 135 5.81 -13.87 -19.46
CA LEU A 135 7.06 -14.30 -18.85
C LEU A 135 7.46 -13.38 -17.71
N PHE A 136 7.33 -12.06 -17.90
CA PHE A 136 7.64 -11.06 -16.88
C PHE A 136 6.74 -11.20 -15.64
N GLY A 137 5.42 -11.13 -15.82
CA GLY A 137 4.44 -11.18 -14.72
C GLY A 137 4.49 -12.49 -13.95
N VAL A 138 4.59 -13.63 -14.66
CA VAL A 138 4.70 -14.95 -14.02
C VAL A 138 6.02 -15.08 -13.27
N ALA A 139 7.16 -14.68 -13.86
CA ALA A 139 8.46 -14.77 -13.21
C ALA A 139 8.53 -13.87 -11.96
N VAL A 140 8.14 -12.60 -12.08
CA VAL A 140 8.13 -11.65 -10.96
C VAL A 140 7.17 -12.12 -9.88
N GLY A 141 5.92 -12.46 -10.24
CA GLY A 141 4.92 -12.95 -9.30
C GLY A 141 5.40 -14.19 -8.56
N PHE A 142 5.87 -15.20 -9.28
CA PHE A 142 6.40 -16.43 -8.67
C PHE A 142 7.59 -16.18 -7.75
N LEU A 143 8.59 -15.42 -8.20
CA LEU A 143 9.79 -15.15 -7.39
C LEU A 143 9.48 -14.34 -6.13
N LEU A 144 8.55 -13.38 -6.20
CA LEU A 144 8.08 -12.66 -5.02
C LEU A 144 7.30 -13.56 -4.06
N LEU A 145 6.38 -14.39 -4.57
CA LEU A 145 5.58 -15.30 -3.73
C LEU A 145 6.46 -16.35 -3.04
N PHE A 146 7.39 -16.95 -3.78
CA PHE A 146 8.39 -17.87 -3.25
C PHE A 146 9.38 -17.15 -2.31
N GLY A 147 9.57 -15.85 -2.52
CA GLY A 147 10.47 -15.01 -1.73
C GLY A 147 11.93 -15.31 -2.02
N LEU A 148 12.28 -15.38 -3.30
CA LEU A 148 13.62 -15.64 -3.80
C LEU A 148 14.17 -14.38 -4.49
N ALA A 149 15.38 -13.97 -4.09
CA ALA A 149 16.03 -12.75 -4.53
C ALA A 149 15.11 -11.52 -4.36
N THR A 150 14.34 -11.47 -3.27
CA THR A 150 13.16 -10.60 -3.11
C THR A 150 13.47 -9.13 -3.40
N ARG A 151 14.55 -8.60 -2.82
CA ARG A 151 14.95 -7.20 -2.99
C ARG A 151 15.35 -6.89 -4.43
N LEU A 152 16.06 -7.81 -5.07
CA LEU A 152 16.50 -7.67 -6.46
C LEU A 152 15.29 -7.70 -7.39
N VAL A 153 14.42 -8.69 -7.25
CA VAL A 153 13.21 -8.83 -8.07
C VAL A 153 12.34 -7.59 -7.93
N ALA A 154 12.01 -7.18 -6.69
CA ALA A 154 11.21 -5.99 -6.47
C ALA A 154 11.87 -4.71 -7.03
N GLY A 155 13.19 -4.56 -6.87
CA GLY A 155 13.93 -3.42 -7.39
C GLY A 155 13.95 -3.36 -8.93
N LEU A 156 14.14 -4.51 -9.59
CA LEU A 156 14.06 -4.60 -11.05
C LEU A 156 12.65 -4.32 -11.55
N THR A 157 11.61 -4.80 -10.86
CA THR A 157 10.22 -4.49 -11.20
C THR A 157 9.90 -3.00 -11.04
N VAL A 158 10.40 -2.34 -9.98
CA VAL A 158 10.30 -0.87 -9.84
C VAL A 158 10.98 -0.17 -11.01
N LEU A 159 12.20 -0.60 -11.38
CA LEU A 159 12.91 -0.03 -12.51
C LEU A 159 12.12 -0.19 -13.81
N SER A 160 11.58 -1.38 -14.07
CA SER A 160 10.72 -1.63 -15.24
C SER A 160 9.49 -0.72 -15.24
N TYR A 161 8.80 -0.58 -14.11
CA TYR A 161 7.65 0.32 -13.97
C TYR A 161 8.04 1.77 -14.31
N LEU A 162 9.13 2.28 -13.74
CA LEU A 162 9.59 3.66 -13.96
C LEU A 162 10.09 3.91 -15.38
N VAL A 163 10.69 2.92 -16.04
CA VAL A 163 11.14 3.01 -17.44
C VAL A 163 9.95 3.06 -18.39
N LEU A 164 8.87 2.31 -18.10
CA LEU A 164 7.68 2.25 -18.95
C LEU A 164 6.74 3.46 -18.74
N LEU A 165 6.70 4.02 -17.54
CA LEU A 165 5.75 5.09 -17.17
C LEU A 165 5.75 6.31 -18.13
N PRO A 166 6.89 6.85 -18.61
CA PRO A 166 6.87 7.99 -19.54
C PRO A 166 6.19 7.69 -20.88
N SER A 167 6.30 6.46 -21.37
CA SER A 167 5.70 6.01 -22.63
C SER A 167 4.29 5.48 -22.45
N HIS A 168 3.95 5.02 -21.25
CA HIS A 168 2.66 4.43 -20.89
C HIS A 168 2.11 5.06 -19.60
N PRO A 169 1.62 6.31 -19.64
CA PRO A 169 1.15 7.03 -18.46
C PRO A 169 -0.04 6.34 -17.75
N GLN A 170 -0.76 5.44 -18.43
CA GLN A 170 -1.78 4.55 -17.85
C GLN A 170 -1.29 3.67 -16.71
N LEU A 171 0.02 3.42 -16.62
CA LEU A 171 0.60 2.72 -15.48
C LEU A 171 0.37 3.45 -14.14
N PHE A 172 0.07 4.76 -14.17
CA PHE A 172 -0.22 5.53 -12.96
C PHE A 172 -1.50 5.07 -12.25
N PHE A 173 -2.42 4.39 -12.94
CA PHE A 173 -3.56 3.74 -12.28
C PHE A 173 -3.16 2.61 -11.35
N ALA A 174 -2.02 1.97 -11.63
CA ALA A 174 -1.45 0.89 -10.85
C ALA A 174 -0.34 1.40 -9.91
N PHE A 175 -0.46 2.62 -9.38
CA PHE A 175 0.56 3.26 -8.54
C PHE A 175 0.80 2.51 -7.21
N GLU A 176 -0.17 1.73 -6.75
CA GLU A 176 -0.03 0.84 -5.60
C GLU A 176 1.08 -0.19 -5.80
N TYR A 177 1.35 -0.65 -7.02
CA TYR A 177 2.46 -1.55 -7.29
C TYR A 177 3.80 -0.88 -7.01
N LEU A 178 3.98 0.39 -7.40
CA LEU A 178 5.20 1.14 -7.10
C LEU A 178 5.40 1.24 -5.58
N ALA A 179 4.34 1.57 -4.84
CA ALA A 179 4.39 1.68 -3.38
C ALA A 179 4.69 0.34 -2.71
N GLY A 180 4.00 -0.74 -3.11
CA GLY A 180 4.19 -2.08 -2.57
C GLY A 180 5.57 -2.66 -2.88
N LEU A 181 6.05 -2.51 -4.11
CA LEU A 181 7.38 -2.97 -4.51
C LEU A 181 8.49 -2.20 -3.79
N LEU A 182 8.37 -0.88 -3.64
CA LEU A 182 9.31 -0.09 -2.82
C LEU A 182 9.29 -0.55 -1.36
N ALA A 183 8.12 -0.86 -0.79
CA ALA A 183 8.03 -1.44 0.55
C ALA A 183 8.73 -2.79 0.63
N ILE A 184 8.57 -3.67 -0.37
CA ILE A 184 9.28 -4.95 -0.45
C ILE A 184 10.80 -4.76 -0.56
N VAL A 185 11.28 -3.78 -1.34
CA VAL A 185 12.71 -3.45 -1.43
C VAL A 185 13.27 -3.07 -0.06
N LEU A 186 12.52 -2.29 0.73
CA LEU A 186 12.94 -1.85 2.07
C LEU A 186 12.92 -2.98 3.10
N VAL A 187 11.87 -3.81 3.09
CA VAL A 187 11.66 -4.89 4.07
C VAL A 187 12.49 -6.14 3.75
N GLY A 188 12.59 -6.53 2.48
CA GLY A 188 13.21 -7.78 2.02
C GLY A 188 12.30 -9.00 2.10
N GLY A 189 12.88 -10.20 1.97
CA GLY A 189 12.13 -11.47 1.88
C GLY A 189 11.36 -11.86 3.15
N GLY A 190 11.97 -11.62 4.33
CA GLY A 190 11.39 -11.97 5.63
C GLY A 190 11.02 -13.45 5.76
N ARG A 191 10.13 -13.80 6.68
CA ARG A 191 9.64 -15.18 6.85
C ARG A 191 8.13 -15.27 6.61
N PRO A 192 7.62 -16.36 6.02
CA PRO A 192 8.36 -17.47 5.39
C PRO A 192 8.88 -17.11 3.97
N SER A 193 10.14 -17.37 3.63
CA SER A 193 10.67 -17.15 2.28
C SER A 193 11.86 -18.07 1.94
N ALA A 194 12.11 -18.29 0.65
CA ALA A 194 13.31 -18.99 0.19
C ALA A 194 14.59 -18.23 0.59
N ASP A 195 14.58 -16.90 0.52
CA ASP A 195 15.68 -16.05 1.00
C ASP A 195 16.00 -16.32 2.48
N HIS A 196 14.99 -16.56 3.32
CA HIS A 196 15.19 -16.92 4.73
C HIS A 196 15.83 -18.30 4.91
N VAL A 197 15.41 -19.29 4.12
CA VAL A 197 16.01 -20.64 4.17
C VAL A 197 17.46 -20.60 3.71
N ILE A 198 17.74 -19.92 2.59
CA ILE A 198 19.10 -19.75 2.06
C ILE A 198 19.98 -19.02 3.09
N ALA A 199 19.45 -17.97 3.72
CA ALA A 199 20.14 -17.25 4.79
C ALA A 199 20.53 -18.15 5.96
N ARG A 200 19.61 -19.01 6.43
CA ARG A 200 19.86 -19.97 7.51
C ARG A 200 20.92 -21.00 7.11
N MET A 201 20.88 -21.50 5.89
CA MET A 201 21.91 -22.42 5.38
C MET A 201 23.28 -21.74 5.31
N ALA A 202 23.36 -20.53 4.75
CA ALA A 202 24.61 -19.77 4.63
C ALA A 202 25.25 -19.37 5.98
N ALA A 203 24.42 -19.18 7.00
CA ALA A 203 24.87 -18.88 8.36
C ALA A 203 25.39 -20.12 9.10
N ASN A 204 24.91 -21.32 8.75
CA ASN A 204 25.38 -22.56 9.35
C ASN A 204 26.64 -23.08 8.63
N GLU A 205 27.79 -22.98 9.30
CA GLU A 205 29.12 -23.39 8.81
C GLU A 205 29.24 -24.90 8.50
N GLU A 206 28.34 -25.72 9.05
CA GLU A 206 28.30 -27.16 8.78
C GLU A 206 27.74 -27.46 7.38
N THR A 207 26.97 -26.54 6.79
CA THR A 207 26.33 -26.77 5.50
C THR A 207 27.33 -26.67 4.36
N LEU A 208 27.13 -27.50 3.32
CA LEU A 208 27.89 -27.39 2.06
C LEU A 208 27.70 -26.02 1.40
N TYR A 209 26.51 -25.42 1.53
CA TYR A 209 26.22 -24.11 0.97
C TYR A 209 27.10 -23.01 1.56
N SER A 210 27.33 -23.01 2.87
CA SER A 210 28.18 -22.02 3.54
C SER A 210 29.64 -22.03 3.06
N ARG A 211 30.15 -23.19 2.65
CA ARG A 211 31.54 -23.37 2.17
C ARG A 211 31.77 -22.77 0.80
N PHE A 212 30.75 -22.81 -0.06
CA PHE A 212 30.81 -22.23 -1.40
C PHE A 212 30.33 -20.78 -1.44
N ASP A 213 29.35 -20.44 -0.59
CA ASP A 213 28.52 -19.22 -0.58
C ASP A 213 28.90 -18.16 -1.62
N PRO A 214 28.31 -18.24 -2.84
CA PRO A 214 28.72 -17.39 -3.94
C PRO A 214 28.11 -15.98 -3.84
N PHE A 215 27.01 -15.80 -3.11
CA PHE A 215 26.15 -14.62 -3.23
C PHE A 215 25.70 -14.04 -1.88
N TYR A 216 25.39 -14.88 -0.89
CA TYR A 216 24.71 -14.43 0.32
C TYR A 216 25.60 -13.52 1.17
N ARG A 217 26.78 -13.98 1.60
CA ARG A 217 27.74 -13.18 2.37
C ARG A 217 28.30 -11.99 1.59
N ARG A 218 28.52 -12.15 0.27
CA ARG A 218 29.19 -11.13 -0.56
C ARG A 218 28.28 -10.01 -1.03
N ILE A 219 27.00 -10.30 -1.28
CA ILE A 219 26.07 -9.36 -1.92
C ILE A 219 24.85 -9.13 -1.03
N ALA A 220 24.17 -10.19 -0.60
CA ALA A 220 22.90 -10.04 0.10
C ALA A 220 23.06 -9.35 1.47
N VAL A 221 24.07 -9.72 2.26
CA VAL A 221 24.32 -9.13 3.59
C VAL A 221 24.68 -7.64 3.49
N PRO A 222 25.70 -7.20 2.71
CA PRO A 222 26.05 -5.77 2.63
C PRO A 222 24.92 -4.89 2.09
N VAL A 223 24.17 -5.40 1.11
CA VAL A 223 23.00 -4.68 0.56
C VAL A 223 21.90 -4.57 1.62
N GLY A 224 21.65 -5.65 2.36
CA GLY A 224 20.69 -5.66 3.48
C GLY A 224 21.04 -4.63 4.54
N GLU A 225 22.28 -4.64 5.04
CA GLU A 225 22.77 -3.70 6.05
C GLU A 225 22.69 -2.24 5.59
N ARG A 226 22.96 -1.98 4.31
CA ARG A 226 22.86 -0.62 3.74
C ARG A 226 21.41 -0.12 3.68
N ILE A 227 20.44 -1.00 3.48
CA ILE A 227 19.03 -0.62 3.33
C ILE A 227 18.28 -0.65 4.66
N ASP A 228 18.72 -1.47 5.64
CA ASP A 228 18.03 -1.66 6.92
C ASP A 228 17.66 -0.35 7.66
N PRO A 229 18.53 0.69 7.69
CA PRO A 229 18.18 1.99 8.30
C PRO A 229 16.96 2.69 7.67
N TYR A 230 16.61 2.34 6.43
CA TYR A 230 15.48 2.89 5.69
C TYR A 230 14.20 2.08 5.86
N ARG A 231 14.25 0.88 6.47
CA ARG A 231 13.06 0.05 6.74
C ARG A 231 12.01 0.84 7.52
N LYS A 232 12.42 1.72 8.43
CA LYS A 232 11.55 2.66 9.18
C LYS A 232 10.61 3.50 8.31
N PHE A 233 10.91 3.69 7.03
CA PHE A 233 10.09 4.47 6.09
C PHE A 233 9.04 3.65 5.35
N VAL A 234 8.99 2.32 5.51
CA VAL A 234 7.96 1.46 4.92
C VAL A 234 6.53 1.98 5.15
N PRO A 235 6.12 2.35 6.38
CA PRO A 235 4.77 2.87 6.59
C PRO A 235 4.54 4.19 5.85
N THR A 236 5.58 5.02 5.69
CA THR A 236 5.50 6.28 4.93
C THR A 236 5.33 6.03 3.44
N VAL A 237 6.10 5.10 2.87
CA VAL A 237 5.97 4.70 1.45
C VAL A 237 4.57 4.18 1.16
N LEU A 238 4.07 3.27 2.00
CA LEU A 238 2.73 2.69 1.85
C LEU A 238 1.64 3.75 2.01
N ARG A 239 1.73 4.63 3.02
CA ARG A 239 0.77 5.70 3.25
C ARG A 239 0.69 6.68 2.09
N VAL A 240 1.84 7.17 1.64
CA VAL A 240 1.91 8.13 0.54
C VAL A 240 1.46 7.48 -0.75
N GLY A 241 1.88 6.23 -1.00
CA GLY A 241 1.43 5.43 -2.13
C GLY A 241 -0.08 5.28 -2.20
N MET A 242 -0.69 4.73 -1.14
CA MET A 242 -2.14 4.58 -1.06
C MET A 242 -2.88 5.91 -1.11
N GLY A 243 -2.33 6.95 -0.48
CA GLY A 243 -2.92 8.27 -0.50
C GLY A 243 -2.93 8.91 -1.90
N ILE A 244 -1.86 8.69 -2.68
CA ILE A 244 -1.80 9.09 -4.09
C ILE A 244 -2.82 8.30 -4.92
N VAL A 245 -2.94 6.99 -4.72
CA VAL A 245 -3.94 6.15 -5.41
C VAL A 245 -5.34 6.69 -5.18
N PHE A 246 -5.75 6.87 -3.92
CA PHE A 246 -7.06 7.43 -3.59
C PHE A 246 -7.31 8.80 -4.20
N ALA A 247 -6.33 9.71 -4.09
CA ALA A 247 -6.47 11.06 -4.64
C ALA A 247 -6.55 11.05 -6.17
N TYR A 248 -5.78 10.17 -6.83
CA TYR A 248 -5.76 10.05 -8.27
C TYR A 248 -7.07 9.44 -8.79
N LEU A 249 -7.57 8.36 -8.21
CA LEU A 249 -8.85 7.76 -8.61
C LEU A 249 -10.01 8.74 -8.42
N ALA A 250 -10.05 9.43 -7.27
CA ALA A 250 -11.04 10.46 -6.99
C ALA A 250 -11.05 11.57 -8.05
N PHE A 251 -9.87 12.01 -8.49
CA PHE A 251 -9.75 13.10 -9.45
C PHE A 251 -9.95 12.63 -10.90
N ALA A 252 -9.19 11.63 -11.32
CA ALA A 252 -9.14 11.15 -12.69
C ALA A 252 -10.44 10.47 -13.12
N GLU A 253 -10.96 9.52 -12.35
CA GLU A 253 -12.08 8.69 -12.80
C GLU A 253 -13.44 9.31 -12.51
N LYS A 254 -13.52 10.14 -11.47
CA LYS A 254 -14.80 10.68 -11.01
C LYS A 254 -14.99 12.14 -11.39
N LEU A 255 -14.01 13.00 -11.10
CA LEU A 255 -14.14 14.43 -11.37
C LEU A 255 -13.80 14.81 -12.82
N LEU A 256 -12.80 14.17 -13.43
CA LEU A 256 -12.40 14.45 -14.82
C LEU A 256 -13.14 13.63 -15.87
N ALA A 257 -13.81 12.56 -15.46
CA ALA A 257 -14.64 11.72 -16.33
C ALA A 257 -16.07 11.53 -15.76
N PRO A 258 -16.80 12.62 -15.46
CA PRO A 258 -18.10 12.54 -14.78
C PRO A 258 -19.16 11.73 -15.53
N ALA A 259 -19.16 11.73 -16.88
CA ALA A 259 -20.14 10.94 -17.62
C ALA A 259 -19.94 9.44 -17.42
N GLN A 260 -18.68 8.98 -17.38
CA GLN A 260 -18.35 7.59 -17.09
C GLN A 260 -18.70 7.22 -15.64
N ALA A 261 -18.41 8.11 -14.69
CA ALA A 261 -18.77 7.90 -13.29
C ALA A 261 -20.29 7.83 -13.08
N LEU A 262 -21.07 8.67 -13.78
CA LEU A 262 -22.53 8.62 -13.76
C LEU A 262 -23.06 7.33 -14.41
N ALA A 263 -22.44 6.87 -15.49
CA ALA A 263 -22.79 5.60 -16.12
C ALA A 263 -22.59 4.40 -15.16
N VAL A 264 -21.58 4.44 -14.28
CA VAL A 264 -21.42 3.43 -13.21
C VAL A 264 -22.60 3.48 -12.23
N VAL A 265 -23.02 4.67 -11.80
CA VAL A 265 -24.19 4.85 -10.90
C VAL A 265 -25.45 4.27 -11.52
N GLU A 266 -25.67 4.52 -12.82
CA GLU A 266 -26.81 4.00 -13.57
C GLU A 266 -26.74 2.48 -13.75
N LYS A 267 -25.59 1.96 -14.23
CA LYS A 267 -25.36 0.53 -14.48
C LYS A 267 -25.67 -0.33 -13.27
N TYR A 268 -25.23 0.10 -12.08
CA TYR A 268 -25.44 -0.64 -10.84
C TYR A 268 -26.67 -0.19 -10.05
N GLY A 269 -27.47 0.74 -10.60
CA GLY A 269 -28.70 1.21 -9.98
C GLY A 269 -28.51 1.78 -8.57
N LEU A 270 -27.38 2.45 -8.29
CA LEU A 270 -27.01 2.85 -6.93
C LEU A 270 -28.05 3.80 -6.29
N SER A 271 -28.72 4.61 -7.10
CA SER A 271 -29.81 5.49 -6.66
C SER A 271 -31.07 4.74 -6.20
N THR A 272 -31.17 3.43 -6.46
CA THR A 272 -32.24 2.58 -5.90
C THR A 272 -31.90 2.07 -4.49
N VAL A 273 -30.60 1.92 -4.19
CA VAL A 273 -30.11 1.46 -2.88
C VAL A 273 -30.12 2.60 -1.88
N VAL A 274 -29.59 3.76 -2.27
CA VAL A 274 -29.70 5.01 -1.50
C VAL A 274 -30.35 6.05 -2.42
N PRO A 275 -31.59 6.49 -2.13
CA PRO A 275 -32.37 7.36 -3.01
C PRO A 275 -31.86 8.81 -2.94
N VAL A 276 -30.72 9.04 -3.57
CA VAL A 276 -30.08 10.35 -3.71
C VAL A 276 -29.75 10.61 -5.18
N PRO A 277 -29.57 11.89 -5.58
CA PRO A 277 -29.17 12.22 -6.95
C PRO A 277 -27.86 11.52 -7.36
N PRO A 278 -27.74 11.04 -8.62
CA PRO A 278 -26.52 10.40 -9.12
C PRO A 278 -25.25 11.24 -8.94
N GLU A 279 -25.38 12.56 -9.04
CA GLU A 279 -24.29 13.51 -8.84
C GLU A 279 -23.75 13.46 -7.41
N LEU A 280 -24.61 13.20 -6.42
CA LEU A 280 -24.19 13.05 -5.02
C LEU A 280 -23.38 11.76 -4.82
N TRP A 281 -23.70 10.68 -5.53
CA TRP A 281 -22.90 9.45 -5.50
C TRP A 281 -21.49 9.71 -6.02
N VAL A 282 -21.37 10.34 -7.19
CA VAL A 282 -20.08 10.63 -7.81
C VAL A 282 -19.27 11.62 -6.97
N LEU A 283 -19.85 12.75 -6.58
CA LEU A 283 -19.15 13.77 -5.77
C LEU A 283 -18.84 13.29 -4.36
N GLY A 284 -19.78 12.59 -3.73
CA GLY A 284 -19.59 12.03 -2.39
C GLY A 284 -18.45 11.03 -2.35
N ALA A 285 -18.39 10.11 -3.32
CA ALA A 285 -17.28 9.17 -3.45
C ALA A 285 -15.95 9.90 -3.73
N SER A 286 -15.95 10.86 -4.67
CA SER A 286 -14.75 11.66 -5.00
C SER A 286 -14.20 12.40 -3.79
N LEU A 287 -15.05 13.10 -3.04
CA LEU A 287 -14.63 13.86 -1.86
C LEU A 287 -14.17 12.94 -0.73
N THR A 288 -14.85 11.81 -0.53
CA THR A 288 -14.48 10.82 0.50
C THR A 288 -13.12 10.22 0.19
N GLU A 289 -12.89 9.76 -1.04
CA GLU A 289 -11.61 9.20 -1.46
C GLU A 289 -10.50 10.24 -1.44
N LEU A 290 -10.75 11.47 -1.92
CA LEU A 290 -9.76 12.55 -1.87
C LEU A 290 -9.41 12.90 -0.42
N PHE A 291 -10.40 13.02 0.46
CA PHE A 291 -10.19 13.26 1.88
C PHE A 291 -9.37 12.15 2.53
N LEU A 292 -9.74 10.90 2.26
CA LEU A 292 -9.02 9.72 2.76
C LEU A 292 -7.57 9.68 2.24
N GLY A 293 -7.38 10.01 0.96
CA GLY A 293 -6.07 10.13 0.33
C GLY A 293 -5.20 11.17 1.03
N VAL A 294 -5.76 12.35 1.32
CA VAL A 294 -5.07 13.40 2.09
C VAL A 294 -4.73 12.94 3.51
N LEU A 295 -5.67 12.30 4.23
CA LEU A 295 -5.41 11.76 5.56
C LEU A 295 -4.25 10.75 5.54
N LEU A 296 -4.25 9.85 4.54
CA LEU A 296 -3.20 8.87 4.36
C LEU A 296 -1.87 9.53 4.00
N VAL A 297 -1.79 10.50 3.09
CA VAL A 297 -0.54 11.22 2.76
C VAL A 297 0.04 11.94 3.97
N LEU A 298 -0.81 12.63 4.74
CA LEU A 298 -0.38 13.35 5.96
C LEU A 298 -0.05 12.40 7.11
N GLY A 299 -0.62 11.20 7.12
CA GLY A 299 -0.47 10.24 8.20
C GLY A 299 -1.23 10.71 9.41
N PHE A 300 -2.47 11.13 9.16
CA PHE A 300 -3.42 11.51 10.18
C PHE A 300 -4.41 10.37 10.37
N PHE A 301 -4.58 9.93 11.62
CA PHE A 301 -5.38 8.77 11.99
C PHE A 301 -5.05 7.52 11.18
N THR A 302 -3.77 7.24 10.92
CA THR A 302 -3.34 6.28 9.88
C THR A 302 -4.10 4.96 9.91
N ARG A 303 -4.21 4.30 11.08
CA ARG A 303 -4.92 3.01 11.19
C ARG A 303 -6.42 3.14 10.96
N ALA A 304 -7.04 4.22 11.42
CA ALA A 304 -8.46 4.45 11.17
C ALA A 304 -8.71 4.79 9.69
N SER A 305 -7.83 5.59 9.08
CA SER A 305 -7.85 5.88 7.64
C SER A 305 -7.63 4.59 6.82
N SER A 306 -6.71 3.72 7.20
CA SER A 306 -6.52 2.42 6.55
C SER A 306 -7.71 1.48 6.75
N ALA A 307 -8.36 1.48 7.91
CA ALA A 307 -9.59 0.72 8.15
C ALA A 307 -10.75 1.26 7.31
N ALA A 308 -10.89 2.59 7.21
CA ALA A 308 -11.89 3.22 6.34
C ALA A 308 -11.62 2.89 4.87
N ALA A 309 -10.37 2.91 4.42
CA ALA A 309 -9.97 2.47 3.07
C ALA A 309 -10.35 1.01 2.82
N PHE A 310 -10.08 0.13 3.79
CA PHE A 310 -10.49 -1.28 3.72
C PHE A 310 -12.01 -1.41 3.56
N VAL A 311 -12.80 -0.64 4.30
CA VAL A 311 -14.26 -0.62 4.17
C VAL A 311 -14.69 -0.13 2.79
N VAL A 312 -14.11 0.97 2.29
CA VAL A 312 -14.41 1.49 0.95
C VAL A 312 -14.13 0.42 -0.12
N PHE A 313 -12.95 -0.21 -0.11
CA PHE A 313 -12.62 -1.28 -1.05
C PHE A 313 -13.54 -2.50 -0.91
N THR A 314 -13.97 -2.82 0.30
CA THR A 314 -14.94 -3.91 0.52
C THR A 314 -16.28 -3.54 -0.11
N THR A 315 -16.75 -2.32 0.12
CA THR A 315 -18.01 -1.83 -0.43
C THR A 315 -17.98 -1.77 -1.96
N THR A 316 -16.88 -1.36 -2.58
CA THR A 316 -16.76 -1.36 -4.05
C THR A 316 -16.69 -2.77 -4.62
N LEU A 317 -15.84 -3.64 -4.03
CA LEU A 317 -15.66 -5.02 -4.50
C LEU A 317 -16.96 -5.83 -4.47
N PHE A 318 -17.78 -5.67 -3.43
CA PHE A 318 -19.05 -6.38 -3.31
C PHE A 318 -20.26 -5.61 -3.89
N GLY A 319 -20.12 -4.30 -4.07
CA GLY A 319 -21.16 -3.44 -4.64
C GLY A 319 -21.15 -3.39 -6.16
N LEU A 320 -19.99 -3.62 -6.79
CA LEU A 320 -19.80 -3.57 -8.24
C LEU A 320 -19.51 -4.99 -8.76
N ALA A 321 -20.53 -5.66 -9.31
CA ALA A 321 -20.47 -7.09 -9.62
C ALA A 321 -19.39 -7.49 -10.65
N ASP A 322 -18.97 -6.56 -11.51
CA ASP A 322 -18.01 -6.83 -12.60
C ASP A 322 -16.59 -6.33 -12.28
N ASP A 323 -16.35 -5.87 -11.07
CA ASP A 323 -15.07 -5.27 -10.68
C ASP A 323 -14.01 -6.36 -10.46
N PRO A 324 -12.87 -6.35 -11.20
CA PRO A 324 -11.89 -7.42 -11.13
C PRO A 324 -11.24 -7.52 -9.75
N VAL A 325 -11.52 -8.62 -9.06
CA VAL A 325 -10.99 -8.93 -7.72
C VAL A 325 -9.45 -8.83 -7.67
N LEU A 326 -8.75 -9.23 -8.74
CA LEU A 326 -7.29 -9.19 -8.82
C LEU A 326 -6.73 -7.76 -8.63
N ALA A 327 -7.43 -6.73 -9.11
CA ALA A 327 -7.01 -5.34 -8.96
C ALA A 327 -7.08 -4.86 -7.51
N HIS A 328 -7.90 -5.50 -6.68
CA HIS A 328 -8.12 -5.11 -5.29
C HIS A 328 -7.16 -5.79 -4.30
N ILE A 329 -6.58 -6.94 -4.65
CA ILE A 329 -5.70 -7.71 -3.74
C ILE A 329 -4.50 -6.88 -3.29
N SER A 330 -3.87 -6.13 -4.20
CA SER A 330 -2.77 -5.23 -3.88
C SER A 330 -3.23 -4.16 -2.90
N LEU A 331 -4.32 -3.46 -3.21
CA LEU A 331 -4.90 -2.40 -2.38
C LEU A 331 -5.22 -2.90 -0.97
N PHE A 332 -5.95 -4.02 -0.83
CA PHE A 332 -6.26 -4.65 0.46
C PHE A 332 -5.00 -5.03 1.23
N GLY A 333 -4.00 -5.61 0.55
CA GLY A 333 -2.74 -5.99 1.18
C GLY A 333 -1.94 -4.79 1.71
N LEU A 334 -1.89 -3.68 0.96
CA LEU A 334 -1.17 -2.49 1.39
C LEU A 334 -1.87 -1.74 2.53
N VAL A 335 -3.20 -1.63 2.52
CA VAL A 335 -3.92 -1.05 3.67
C VAL A 335 -3.86 -1.95 4.89
N SER A 336 -3.84 -3.27 4.73
CA SER A 336 -3.62 -4.22 5.82
C SER A 336 -2.20 -4.09 6.39
N ALA A 337 -1.20 -3.90 5.53
CA ALA A 337 0.17 -3.61 5.96
C ALA A 337 0.25 -2.29 6.74
N LEU A 338 -0.54 -1.27 6.38
CA LEU A 338 -0.65 -0.01 7.15
C LEU A 338 -1.38 -0.18 8.49
N LEU A 339 -2.35 -1.09 8.60
CA LEU A 339 -2.93 -1.44 9.89
C LEU A 339 -1.85 -2.00 10.83
N VAL A 340 -1.04 -2.95 10.34
CA VAL A 340 0.07 -3.54 11.10
C VAL A 340 1.11 -2.48 11.47
N THR A 341 1.64 -1.78 10.47
CA THR A 341 2.80 -0.88 10.63
C THR A 341 2.48 0.48 11.25
N GLY A 342 1.24 0.95 11.12
CA GLY A 342 0.82 2.28 11.59
C GLY A 342 1.41 3.44 10.78
N ALA A 343 1.65 4.57 11.44
CA ALA A 343 1.85 5.86 10.79
C ALA A 343 3.29 6.10 10.25
N GLY A 344 4.28 5.53 10.92
CA GLY A 344 5.71 5.73 10.61
C GLY A 344 6.26 7.10 11.03
N PRO A 345 7.56 7.35 10.77
CA PRO A 345 8.30 8.49 11.34
C PRO A 345 7.90 9.84 10.75
N MET A 346 7.34 9.87 9.55
CA MET A 346 7.00 11.10 8.81
C MET A 346 5.51 11.47 8.91
N ALA A 347 4.76 10.85 9.83
CA ALA A 347 3.34 11.10 9.99
C ALA A 347 3.05 12.27 10.93
N VAL A 348 1.97 13.01 10.63
CA VAL A 348 1.40 14.01 11.54
C VAL A 348 1.01 13.37 12.87
N ASP A 349 0.50 12.14 12.86
CA ASP A 349 0.19 11.37 14.09
C ASP A 349 1.41 11.30 15.03
N THR A 350 2.59 11.03 14.49
CA THR A 350 3.84 10.93 15.26
C THR A 350 4.25 12.27 15.83
N ALA A 351 4.11 13.35 15.06
CA ALA A 351 4.42 14.71 15.50
C ALA A 351 3.45 15.23 16.59
N VAL A 352 2.15 14.95 16.45
CA VAL A 352 1.08 15.46 17.31
C VAL A 352 0.91 14.62 18.58
N PHE A 353 0.94 13.29 18.46
CA PHE A 353 0.69 12.38 19.58
C PHE A 353 1.96 11.85 20.25
N ARG A 354 3.17 12.21 19.75
CA ARG A 354 4.48 11.69 20.21
C ARG A 354 4.46 10.17 20.40
N ALA A 355 3.81 9.44 19.49
CA ALA A 355 3.85 7.98 19.50
C ALA A 355 5.27 7.54 19.13
N PRO A 356 5.92 6.64 19.90
CA PRO A 356 7.18 6.04 19.48
C PRO A 356 7.02 5.40 18.09
N ASN A 357 8.07 5.39 17.28
CA ASN A 357 8.09 4.61 16.04
C ASN A 357 7.81 3.14 16.40
N GLU A 358 6.61 2.64 16.08
CA GLU A 358 6.12 1.31 16.51
C GLU A 358 6.65 0.15 15.66
N MET A 359 7.61 0.38 14.75
CA MET A 359 8.39 -0.73 14.23
C MET A 359 9.33 -1.18 15.34
N GLY A 360 8.84 -2.12 16.15
CA GLY A 360 9.67 -2.88 17.07
C GLY A 360 10.90 -3.37 16.33
N THR A 361 12.05 -3.32 17.00
CA THR A 361 13.17 -4.15 16.58
C THR A 361 12.62 -5.56 16.42
N PRO A 362 12.79 -6.21 15.25
CA PRO A 362 12.38 -7.60 15.12
C PRO A 362 13.11 -8.33 16.24
N GLU A 363 12.38 -8.90 17.19
CA GLU A 363 12.96 -9.91 18.06
C GLU A 363 13.29 -11.07 17.13
N THR A 364 14.52 -11.08 16.63
CA THR A 364 15.18 -12.32 16.24
C THR A 364 15.12 -13.18 17.49
N GLY A 365 14.18 -14.11 17.52
CA GLY A 365 13.95 -14.99 18.67
C GLY A 365 15.29 -15.42 19.25
N GLY A 366 15.52 -15.04 20.51
CA GLY A 366 16.78 -15.19 21.23
C GLY A 366 17.21 -16.64 21.50
N GLU A 367 16.63 -17.62 20.80
CA GLU A 367 16.97 -19.04 20.94
C GLU A 367 17.95 -19.55 19.86
N ALA A 368 18.47 -18.69 18.98
CA ALA A 368 19.36 -19.14 17.90
C ALA A 368 20.86 -18.87 18.12
N VAL A 369 21.27 -18.21 19.21
CA VAL A 369 22.69 -18.05 19.59
C VAL A 369 22.84 -18.21 21.10
N GLY A 370 22.36 -19.35 21.62
CA GLY A 370 22.74 -19.86 22.93
C GLY A 370 23.74 -20.98 22.74
N GLY A 371 24.98 -20.64 22.35
CA GLY A 371 26.08 -21.58 22.43
C GLY A 371 26.29 -21.94 23.90
N THR A 372 25.87 -23.14 24.28
CA THR A 372 26.22 -23.75 25.55
C THR A 372 27.74 -23.81 25.64
N THR A 373 28.34 -22.86 26.36
CA THR A 373 29.67 -23.04 26.93
C THR A 373 29.59 -24.22 27.90
N PRO A 374 30.38 -25.30 27.73
CA PRO A 374 30.47 -26.33 28.74
C PRO A 374 31.30 -25.77 29.89
N SER A 375 30.65 -25.28 30.94
CA SER A 375 31.33 -25.13 32.23
C SER A 375 31.49 -26.54 32.81
N GLY A 376 32.59 -27.19 32.43
CA GLY A 376 33.19 -28.19 33.29
C GLY A 376 33.68 -27.46 34.54
N ASP A 377 33.07 -27.75 35.68
CA ASP A 377 33.80 -27.70 36.93
C ASP A 377 33.36 -28.84 37.83
N THR A 378 34.37 -29.57 38.27
CA THR A 378 34.34 -30.77 39.10
C THR A 378 33.99 -30.40 40.53
N GLY A 379 32.92 -30.98 41.07
CA GLY A 379 32.48 -30.79 42.45
C GLY A 379 32.08 -32.10 43.11
N THR A 380 33.09 -32.77 43.65
CA THR A 380 33.11 -33.82 44.67
C THR A 380 31.83 -34.08 45.48
N ALA A 381 31.52 -35.37 45.59
CA ALA A 381 30.65 -35.95 46.61
C ALA A 381 31.20 -35.71 48.03
N ALA A 382 30.34 -35.27 48.95
CA ALA A 382 30.44 -35.53 50.37
C ALA A 382 29.10 -35.20 51.06
N ASP A 383 28.47 -36.25 51.60
CA ASP A 383 27.90 -36.32 52.95
C ASP A 383 26.81 -35.32 53.41
N ALA A 384 25.62 -35.84 53.73
CA ALA A 384 24.94 -35.57 55.01
C ALA A 384 23.63 -36.37 55.13
N ASP A 385 23.67 -37.40 55.96
CA ASP A 385 22.57 -37.79 56.85
C ASP A 385 22.12 -36.57 57.69
N ARG A 386 20.82 -36.25 57.67
CA ARG A 386 19.95 -35.95 58.84
C ARG A 386 18.57 -35.44 58.43
#